data_AF-R9IXG0-F1
#
_entry.id   AF-R9IXG0-F1
#
_cell.length_a   1.000
_cell.length_b   1.000
_cell.length_c   1.000
_cell.angle_alpha   90.00
_cell.angle_beta   90.00
_cell.angle_gamma   90.00
#
_symmetry.space_group_name_H-M   'P 1'
#
loop_
_entity.id
_entity.type
_entity.pdbx_description
1 polymer ?
#
loop_
_entity_poly.entity_id
_entity_poly.type
_entity_poly.pdbx_seq_one_letter_code
_entity_poly.pdbx_strand_id
1 'polypeptide(L)' 'MNKEEFRNEKLYQTTMHLARKMLSDGLISEDEYRQIDTMFLEKYRPTLGTLFSESACYLGRKE' A
#
# COMPACT_ATOMS: atom_id res chain seq x y z
N MET A 1 -11.99 15.49 -0.01
CA MET A 1 -11.25 14.63 0.95
C MET A 1 -11.58 15.10 2.36
N ASN A 2 -12.10 14.23 3.22
CA ASN A 2 -12.40 14.59 4.62
C ASN A 2 -11.13 14.54 5.49
N LYS A 3 -11.13 15.22 6.66
CA LYS A 3 -9.98 15.21 7.58
C LYS A 3 -9.58 13.81 8.04
N GLU A 4 -10.54 12.92 8.18
CA GLU A 4 -10.33 11.51 8.57
C GLU A 4 -9.67 10.71 7.44
N GLU A 5 -10.17 10.86 6.21
CA GLU A 5 -9.59 10.27 4.99
C GLU A 5 -8.12 10.69 4.80
N PHE A 6 -7.80 11.96 5.04
CA PHE A 6 -6.44 12.48 4.95
C PHE A 6 -5.52 11.92 6.05
N ARG A 7 -6.06 11.62 7.24
CA ARG A 7 -5.31 10.96 8.31
C ARG A 7 -5.05 9.49 7.95
N ASN A 8 -6.06 8.79 7.44
CA ASN A 8 -5.95 7.39 7.01
C ASN A 8 -4.94 7.25 5.88
N GLU A 9 -4.97 8.15 4.88
CA GLU A 9 -3.97 8.19 3.80
C GLU A 9 -2.55 8.38 4.36
N LYS A 10 -2.35 9.36 5.25
CA LYS A 10 -1.02 9.58 5.85
C LYS A 10 -0.51 8.39 6.65
N LEU A 11 -1.40 7.73 7.39
CA LEU A 11 -1.05 6.52 8.13
C LEU A 11 -0.68 5.38 7.17
N TYR A 12 -1.49 5.13 6.15
CA TYR A 12 -1.22 4.11 5.13
C TYR A 12 0.12 4.35 4.42
N GLN A 13 0.39 5.57 3.94
CA GLN A 13 1.65 5.92 3.29
C GLN A 13 2.86 5.72 4.23
N THR A 14 2.74 6.13 5.49
CA THR A 14 3.82 5.96 6.48
C THR A 14 4.10 4.48 6.74
N THR A 15 3.05 3.66 6.91
CA THR A 15 3.21 2.23 7.14
C THR A 15 3.75 1.50 5.92
N MET A 16 3.28 1.83 4.72
CA MET A 16 3.81 1.27 3.47
C MET A 16 5.26 1.65 3.23
N HIS A 17 5.66 2.87 3.60
CA HIS A 17 7.06 3.30 3.54
C HIS A 17 7.94 2.45 4.48
N LEU A 18 7.46 2.19 5.71
CA LEU A 18 8.17 1.33 6.65
C LEU A 18 8.24 -0.12 6.16
N ALA A 19 7.13 -0.68 5.66
CA ALA A 19 7.08 -2.03 5.11
C ALA A 19 8.02 -2.18 3.91
N ARG A 20 8.10 -1.19 3.02
CA ARG A 20 9.03 -1.18 1.90
C ARG A 20 10.49 -1.11 2.36
N LYS A 21 10.76 -0.34 3.43
CA LYS A 21 12.09 -0.31 4.04
C LYS A 21 12.46 -1.67 4.63
N MET A 22 11.53 -2.32 5.34
CA MET A 22 11.73 -3.66 5.89
C MET A 22 11.99 -4.70 4.78
N LEU A 23 11.30 -4.58 3.64
CA LEU A 23 11.56 -5.43 2.48
C LEU A 23 12.96 -5.19 1.90
N SER A 24 13.36 -3.92 1.78
CA SER A 24 14.69 -3.56 1.27
C SER A 24 15.84 -3.97 2.21
N ASP A 25 15.58 -4.00 3.52
CA ASP A 25 16.51 -4.50 4.53
C ASP A 25 16.51 -6.04 4.60
N GLY A 26 15.59 -6.72 3.91
CA GLY A 26 15.42 -8.18 3.95
C GLY A 26 14.82 -8.70 5.25
N LEU A 27 14.19 -7.83 6.06
CA LEU A 27 13.48 -8.22 7.29
C LEU A 27 12.18 -8.99 6.99
N ILE A 28 11.56 -8.70 5.86
CA ILE A 28 10.33 -9.35 5.39
C ILE A 28 10.54 -9.83 3.95
N SER A 29 9.83 -10.88 3.57
CA SER A 29 9.81 -11.37 2.18
C SER A 29 8.79 -10.59 1.35
N GLU A 30 8.90 -10.66 0.02
CA GLU A 30 7.94 -10.03 -0.90
C GLU A 30 6.51 -10.54 -0.70
N ASP A 31 6.35 -11.81 -0.33
CA ASP A 31 5.03 -12.40 -0.03
C ASP A 31 4.41 -11.78 1.23
N GLU A 32 5.20 -11.64 2.29
CA GLU A 32 4.80 -10.97 3.54
C GLU A 32 4.46 -9.50 3.27
N TYR A 33 5.24 -8.81 2.44
CA TYR A 33 4.93 -7.45 2.00
C TYR A 33 3.57 -7.36 1.30
N ARG A 34 3.24 -8.35 0.45
CA ARG A 34 1.96 -8.41 -0.29
C ARG A 34 0.77 -8.71 0.61
N GLN A 35 0.96 -9.56 1.63
CA GLN A 35 -0.03 -9.81 2.67
C GLN A 35 -0.29 -8.55 3.51
N ILE A 36 0.78 -7.83 3.89
CA ILE A 36 0.68 -6.55 4.60
C ILE A 36 -0.04 -5.51 3.73
N ASP A 37 0.29 -5.38 2.46
CA ASP A 37 -0.40 -4.45 1.55
C ASP A 37 -1.91 -4.74 1.48
N THR A 38 -2.29 -6.01 1.31
CA THR A 38 -3.71 -6.43 1.25
C THR A 38 -4.45 -6.13 2.56
N MET A 39 -3.86 -6.50 3.72
CA MET A 39 -4.45 -6.21 5.03
C MET A 39 -4.61 -4.71 5.28
N PHE A 40 -3.62 -3.90 4.89
CA PHE A 40 -3.63 -2.46 5.13
C PHE A 40 -4.55 -1.71 4.16
N LEU A 41 -4.70 -2.19 2.93
CA LEU A 41 -5.71 -1.72 1.98
C LEU A 41 -7.12 -1.89 2.54
N GLU A 42 -7.44 -3.06 3.09
CA GLU A 42 -8.75 -3.30 3.72
C GLU A 42 -8.95 -2.49 4.99
N LYS A 43 -7.90 -2.33 5.81
CA LYS A 43 -7.97 -1.65 7.11
C LYS A 43 -8.11 -0.13 7.00
N TYR A 44 -7.36 0.51 6.11
CA TYR A 44 -7.31 1.97 6.01
C TYR A 44 -8.16 2.53 4.87
N ARG A 45 -8.62 1.66 3.93
CA ARG A 45 -9.35 2.05 2.71
C ARG A 45 -8.84 3.38 2.13
N PRO A 46 -7.53 3.48 1.84
CA PRO A 46 -6.94 4.73 1.39
C PRO A 46 -7.62 5.20 0.11
N THR A 47 -8.10 6.44 0.10
CA THR A 47 -8.81 6.99 -1.06
C THR A 47 -7.91 7.27 -2.25
N LEU A 48 -6.59 7.46 -2.06
CA LEU A 48 -5.63 7.55 -3.16
C LEU A 48 -4.98 6.19 -3.47
N GLY A 49 -4.86 5.30 -2.49
CA GLY A 49 -4.30 3.96 -2.68
C GLY A 49 -5.08 3.12 -3.70
N THR A 50 -6.40 3.24 -3.76
CA THR A 50 -7.24 2.59 -4.78
C THR A 50 -7.08 3.20 -6.19
N LEU A 51 -6.87 4.51 -6.31
CA LEU A 51 -6.64 5.18 -7.60
C LEU A 51 -5.32 4.71 -8.27
N PHE A 52 -4.30 4.42 -7.46
CA PHE A 52 -3.04 3.84 -7.94
C PHE A 52 -3.06 2.31 -7.99
N SER A 53 -3.95 1.63 -7.27
CA SER A 53 -4.11 0.16 -7.36
C SER A 53 -4.73 -0.23 -8.71
N GLU A 54 -5.70 0.53 -9.22
CA GLU A 54 -6.19 0.36 -10.61
C GLU A 54 -5.09 0.67 -11.63
N SER A 55 -4.29 1.73 -11.41
CA SER A 55 -3.19 2.10 -12.32
C SER A 55 -2.02 1.10 -12.30
N ALA A 56 -1.74 0.48 -11.15
CA ALA A 56 -0.70 -0.55 -10.99
C ALA A 56 -1.10 -1.87 -11.65
N CYS A 57 -2.40 -2.19 -11.72
CA CYS A 57 -2.90 -3.36 -12.43
C CYS A 57 -2.90 -3.22 -13.97
N TYR A 58 -2.89 -2.00 -14.53
CA TYR A 58 -2.81 -1.82 -16.00
C TYR A 58 -1.38 -1.85 -16.56
N LEU A 59 -0.34 -1.73 -15.74
CA LEU A 59 1.05 -1.80 -16.23
C LEU A 59 1.64 -3.23 -16.22
N GLY A 60 0.92 -4.21 -15.67
CA GLY A 60 1.33 -5.61 -15.58
C GLY A 60 0.85 -6.50 -16.74
N ARG A 61 0.25 -5.94 -17.80
CA ARG A 61 -0.12 -6.71 -19.02
C ARG A 61 0.83 -6.39 -20.18
N LYS A 62 2.07 -6.84 -20.05
CA LYS A 62 2.87 -7.38 -21.17
C LYS A 62 3.07 -8.85 -20.81
N GLU A 63 2.72 -9.87 -21.58
CA GLU A 63 2.42 -10.06 -23.01
C GLU A 63 1.01 -10.61 -23.25
#